data_AF-A0A4U8W7M8-F1
#
_entry.id   AF-A0A4U8W7M8-F1
#
_cell.length_a   1.000
_cell.length_b   1.000
_cell.length_c   1.000
_cell.angle_alpha   90.00
_cell.angle_beta   90.00
_cell.angle_gamma   90.00
#
_symmetry.space_group_name_H-M   'P 1'
#
loop_
_entity.id
_entity.type
_entity.pdbx_description
1 polymer ?
#
loop_
_entity_poly.entity_id
_entity_poly.type
_entity_poly.pdbx_seq_one_letter_code
_entity_poly.pdbx_strand_id
1 'polypeptide(L)'
;MGTHYNGSETSGYGTSGNSIKAIHTRSGHILKFTEDGSIILTDKSGNIMTFDTVGSNITVTAPETITFNCKNMNSNVVENMILTFNTHKFSS
;
A
#
# COMPACT_ATOMS: atom_id res chain seq x y z
N MET A 1 -15.14 22.97 8.48
CA MET A 1 -16.24 22.10 8.93
C MET A 1 -15.78 20.66 8.77
N GLY A 2 -15.37 20.01 9.87
CA GLY A 2 -15.03 18.58 9.87
C GLY A 2 -16.28 17.76 10.21
N THR A 3 -16.52 16.67 9.49
CA THR A 3 -17.64 15.78 9.79
C THR A 3 -17.24 14.83 10.92
N HIS A 4 -17.90 14.96 12.07
CA HIS A 4 -17.97 13.87 13.04
C HIS A 4 -18.86 12.77 12.46
N TYR A 5 -18.34 11.55 12.39
CA TYR A 5 -19.16 10.37 12.06
C TYR A 5 -20.12 10.10 13.23
N ASN A 6 -21.42 10.18 12.95
CA ASN A 6 -22.54 9.81 13.83
C ASN A 6 -23.10 8.48 13.32
N GLY A 7 -22.54 7.38 13.77
CA GLY A 7 -23.09 6.05 13.53
C GLY A 7 -22.63 5.13 14.63
N SER A 8 -23.53 4.29 15.12
CA SER A 8 -23.31 3.25 16.15
C SER A 8 -22.26 2.18 15.78
N GLU A 9 -21.38 2.46 14.81
CA GLU A 9 -20.38 1.56 14.26
C GLU A 9 -19.04 1.84 14.94
N THR A 10 -18.60 0.89 15.76
CA THR A 10 -17.23 0.88 16.28
C THR A 10 -16.26 0.62 15.13
N SER A 11 -15.27 1.50 14.94
CA SER A 11 -14.15 1.25 14.02
C SER A 11 -13.55 -0.13 14.33
N GLY A 12 -13.51 -1.04 13.35
CA GLY A 12 -12.86 -2.35 13.48
C GLY A 12 -11.35 -2.30 13.72
N TYR A 13 -10.78 -1.10 13.86
CA TYR A 13 -9.38 -0.82 14.16
C TYR A 13 -9.16 -0.25 15.57
N GLY A 14 -10.19 -0.22 16.41
CA GLY A 14 -10.07 0.14 17.81
C GLY A 14 -9.20 -0.87 18.55
N THR A 15 -7.94 -0.55 18.76
CA THR A 15 -7.04 -1.29 19.66
C THR A 15 -7.06 -0.61 21.03
N SER A 16 -6.86 -1.38 22.12
CA SER A 16 -6.81 -0.82 23.48
C SER A 16 -5.74 0.26 23.66
N GLY A 17 -4.69 0.24 22.83
CA GLY A 17 -3.61 1.23 22.81
C GLY A 17 -3.75 2.35 21.77
N ASN A 18 -4.80 2.37 20.93
CA ASN A 18 -4.88 3.28 19.78
C ASN A 18 -3.69 3.14 18.81
N SER A 19 -3.13 1.93 18.73
CA SER A 19 -1.95 1.54 17.96
C SER A 19 -2.17 1.53 16.45
N ILE A 20 -3.40 1.77 16.00
CA ILE A 20 -3.79 1.78 14.59
C ILE A 20 -4.60 3.03 14.32
N LYS A 21 -4.17 3.80 13.32
CA LYS A 21 -4.94 4.92 12.76
C LYS A 21 -5.24 4.59 11.31
N ALA A 22 -6.51 4.53 10.94
CA ALA A 22 -6.92 4.12 9.60
C ALA A 22 -8.07 4.94 9.04
N ILE A 23 -8.06 5.12 7.72
CA ILE A 23 -9.22 5.57 6.92
C ILE A 23 -9.74 4.33 6.19
N HIS A 24 -11.00 3.99 6.41
CA HIS A 24 -11.66 2.84 5.78
C HIS A 24 -12.93 3.30 5.07
N THR A 25 -13.04 3.00 3.78
CA THR A 25 -14.25 3.30 2.99
C THR A 25 -15.25 2.15 3.08
N ARG A 26 -16.56 2.43 2.91
CA ARG A 26 -17.59 1.38 2.85
C ARG A 26 -17.37 0.37 1.71
N SER A 27 -16.64 0.76 0.68
CA SER A 27 -16.28 -0.11 -0.45
C SER A 27 -15.07 -1.04 -0.16
N GLY A 28 -14.47 -0.97 1.03
CA GLY A 28 -13.39 -1.86 1.46
C GLY A 28 -11.98 -1.40 1.13
N HIS A 29 -11.75 -0.11 0.90
CA HIS A 29 -10.40 0.46 0.76
C HIS A 29 -9.89 0.95 2.11
N ILE A 30 -8.62 0.71 2.40
CA ILE A 30 -8.02 1.01 3.70
C ILE A 30 -6.70 1.73 3.49
N LEU A 31 -6.52 2.89 4.12
CA LEU A 31 -5.22 3.48 4.42
C LEU A 31 -4.96 3.35 5.91
N LYS A 32 -3.86 2.72 6.31
CA LYS A 32 -3.57 2.35 7.71
C LYS A 32 -2.15 2.75 8.11
N PHE A 33 -2.03 3.38 9.27
CA PHE A 33 -0.79 3.64 9.99
C PHE A 33 -0.77 2.76 11.25
N THR A 34 0.35 2.09 11.49
CA THR A 34 0.53 1.19 12.63
C THR A 34 1.65 1.68 13.55
N GLU A 35 1.55 1.38 14.84
CA GLU A 35 2.58 1.75 15.83
C GLU A 35 3.94 1.08 15.60
N ASP A 36 3.95 -0.10 14.97
CA ASP A 36 5.18 -0.77 14.52
C ASP A 36 5.86 -0.03 13.34
N GLY A 37 5.28 1.09 12.88
CA GLY A 37 5.88 2.03 11.95
C GLY A 37 5.47 1.83 10.49
N SER A 38 4.60 0.88 10.17
CA SER A 38 4.21 0.66 8.77
C SER A 38 3.09 1.59 8.29
N ILE A 39 3.11 1.90 6.99
CA ILE A 39 2.01 2.55 6.27
C ILE A 39 1.50 1.58 5.20
N ILE A 40 0.20 1.31 5.19
CA ILE A 40 -0.41 0.30 4.32
C ILE A 40 -1.62 0.89 3.60
N LEU A 41 -1.66 0.76 2.27
CA LEU A 41 -2.81 1.06 1.42
C LEU A 41 -3.31 -0.24 0.77
N THR A 42 -4.59 -0.58 0.98
CA THR A 42 -5.21 -1.77 0.37
C THR A 42 -6.56 -1.48 -0.26
N ASP A 43 -6.95 -2.31 -1.22
CA ASP A 43 -8.32 -2.44 -1.68
C ASP A 43 -8.90 -3.84 -1.43
N LYS A 44 -10.20 -4.00 -1.70
CA LYS A 44 -10.90 -5.29 -1.62
C LYS A 44 -10.47 -6.30 -2.68
N SER A 45 -9.78 -5.86 -3.73
CA SER A 45 -9.36 -6.70 -4.86
C SER A 45 -7.99 -7.33 -4.61
N GLY A 46 -7.30 -6.95 -3.53
CA GLY A 46 -5.99 -7.50 -3.15
C GLY A 46 -4.80 -6.67 -3.63
N ASN A 47 -5.01 -5.44 -4.10
CA ASN A 47 -3.92 -4.51 -4.35
C ASN A 47 -3.37 -3.99 -3.01
N ILE A 48 -2.05 -3.98 -2.85
CA ILE A 48 -1.38 -3.59 -1.60
C ILE A 48 -0.16 -2.72 -1.93
N MET A 49 -0.04 -1.60 -1.23
CA MET A 49 1.20 -0.83 -1.12
C MET A 49 1.59 -0.72 0.35
N THR A 50 2.80 -1.17 0.69
CA THR A 50 3.32 -1.21 2.06
C THR A 50 4.63 -0.45 2.15
N PHE A 51 4.73 0.45 3.12
CA PHE A 51 5.95 1.07 3.59
C PHE A 51 6.28 0.45 4.95
N ASP A 52 7.34 -0.35 5.00
CA ASP A 52 7.82 -1.01 6.21
C ASP A 52 8.98 -0.20 6.80
N THR A 53 8.72 0.50 7.91
CA THR A 53 9.75 1.33 8.57
C THR A 53 10.83 0.49 9.25
N VAL A 54 10.51 -0.70 9.76
CA VAL A 54 11.47 -1.54 10.48
C VAL A 54 12.52 -2.08 9.52
N GLY A 55 12.08 -2.60 8.38
CA GLY A 55 12.97 -3.08 7.32
C GLY A 55 13.46 -1.99 6.36
N SER A 56 12.90 -0.78 6.43
CA SER A 56 13.11 0.31 5.45
C SER A 56 12.78 -0.09 4.01
N ASN A 57 11.72 -0.90 3.84
CA ASN A 57 11.31 -1.45 2.55
C ASN A 57 10.02 -0.81 2.03
N ILE A 58 9.87 -0.78 0.70
CA ILE A 58 8.60 -0.47 0.03
C ILE A 58 8.24 -1.62 -0.89
N THR A 59 7.00 -2.10 -0.78
CA THR A 59 6.47 -3.18 -1.64
C THR A 59 5.16 -2.75 -2.26
N VAL A 60 5.04 -2.98 -3.58
CA VAL A 60 3.80 -2.79 -4.33
C VAL A 60 3.40 -4.13 -4.95
N THR A 61 2.21 -4.60 -4.64
CA THR A 61 1.66 -5.87 -5.10
C THR A 61 0.31 -5.64 -5.76
N ALA A 62 0.12 -6.23 -6.94
CA ALA A 62 -1.17 -6.33 -7.60
C ALA A 62 -1.39 -7.78 -8.08
N PRO A 63 -2.62 -8.31 -8.01
CA PRO A 63 -2.92 -9.66 -8.51
C PRO A 63 -2.78 -9.83 -10.02
N GLU A 64 -2.91 -8.75 -10.79
CA GLU A 64 -2.96 -8.82 -12.27
C GLU A 64 -1.83 -8.01 -12.93
N THR A 65 -1.93 -6.67 -12.96
CA THR A 65 -0.98 -5.80 -13.68
C THR A 65 -0.65 -4.55 -12.87
N ILE A 66 0.62 -4.15 -12.85
CA ILE A 66 1.08 -2.82 -12.40
C ILE A 66 1.64 -2.09 -13.62
N THR A 67 1.15 -0.88 -13.88
CA THR A 67 1.57 -0.04 -15.02
C THR A 67 2.17 1.27 -14.55
N PHE A 68 3.39 1.59 -15.01
CA PHE A 68 4.05 2.87 -14.76
C PHE A 68 4.10 3.70 -16.05
N ASN A 69 3.29 4.75 -16.13
CA ASN A 69 3.28 5.66 -17.27
C ASN A 69 4.12 6.90 -16.95
N CYS A 70 5.18 7.15 -17.71
CA CYS A 70 6.05 8.32 -17.49
C CYS A 70 6.78 8.70 -18.78
N LYS A 71 7.21 9.98 -18.88
CA LYS A 71 8.04 10.46 -20.00
C LYS A 71 9.49 9.97 -19.88
N ASN A 72 10.05 10.03 -18.67
CA ASN A 72 11.37 9.52 -18.35
C ASN A 72 11.26 8.72 -17.04
N MET A 73 11.93 7.56 -16.97
CA MET A 73 12.08 6.77 -15.75
C MET A 73 13.56 6.67 -15.41
N ASN A 74 13.93 7.03 -14.17
CA ASN A 74 15.27 6.84 -13.64
C ASN A 74 15.20 5.87 -12.45
N SER A 75 16.01 4.81 -12.47
CA SER A 75 16.13 3.85 -11.38
C SER A 75 17.62 3.70 -11.02
N ASN A 76 18.02 4.25 -9.87
CA ASN A 76 19.39 4.21 -9.39
C ASN A 76 19.49 3.17 -8.27
N VAL A 77 20.17 2.06 -8.54
CA VAL A 77 20.31 0.95 -7.61
C VAL A 77 21.80 0.69 -7.37
N VAL A 78 22.23 0.79 -6.11
CA VAL A 78 23.66 0.71 -5.74
C VAL A 78 24.15 -0.74 -5.66
N GLU A 79 23.30 -1.66 -5.20
CA GLU A 79 23.69 -3.04 -4.93
C GLU A 79 23.22 -4.00 -6.02
N ASN A 80 21.91 -4.31 -6.08
CA ASN A 80 21.38 -5.32 -7.00
C ASN A 80 20.00 -4.95 -7.54
N MET A 81 19.80 -5.11 -8.85
CA MET A 81 18.48 -5.10 -9.49
C MET A 81 18.15 -6.50 -10.00
N ILE A 82 17.04 -7.08 -9.53
CA ILE A 82 16.56 -8.41 -9.93
C ILE A 82 15.24 -8.25 -10.68
N LEU A 83 15.19 -8.78 -11.91
CA LEU A 83 13.99 -8.80 -12.74
C LEU A 83 13.74 -10.24 -13.22
N THR A 84 12.55 -10.77 -12.94
CA THR A 84 12.15 -12.14 -13.31
C THR A 84 10.96 -12.08 -14.26
N PHE A 85 11.06 -12.75 -15.40
CA PHE A 85 10.00 -12.80 -16.41
C PHE A 85 9.74 -14.26 -16.83
N ASN A 86 8.47 -14.62 -17.05
CA ASN A 86 8.12 -15.94 -17.58
C ASN A 86 8.20 -15.98 -19.12
N THR A 87 7.83 -14.88 -19.80
CA THR A 87 7.91 -14.75 -21.25
C THR A 87 8.55 -13.41 -21.60
N HIS A 88 9.54 -13.44 -22.50
CA HIS A 88 10.26 -12.25 -22.93
C HIS A 88 9.69 -11.73 -24.25
N LYS A 89 9.22 -10.49 -24.27
CA LYS A 89 9.06 -9.70 -25.50
C LYS A 89 9.83 -8.40 -25.34
N PHE A 90 10.99 -8.31 -25.99
CA PHE A 90 11.62 -7.02 -26.21
C PHE A 90 11.01 -6.45 -27.49
N SER A 91 10.23 -5.39 -27.38
CA SER A 91 9.87 -4.56 -28.53
C SER A 91 10.91 -3.46 -28.66
N SER A 92 11.65 -3.46 -29.78
CA SER A 92 12.51 -2.37 -30.22
C SER A 92 11.72 -1.16 -30.66
#